data_AF-A0A941AR27-F1
#
_entry.id   AF-A0A941AR27-F1
#
_cell.length_a   1.000
_cell.length_b   1.000
_cell.length_c   1.000
_cell.angle_alpha   90.00
_cell.angle_beta   90.00
_cell.angle_gamma   90.00
#
_symmetry.space_group_name_H-M   'P 1'
#
loop_
_entity.id
_entity.type
_entity.pdbx_description
1 polymer ?
#
loop_
_entity_poly.entity_id
_entity_poly.type
_entity_poly.pdbx_seq_one_letter_code
_entity_poly.pdbx_strand_id
1 'polypeptide(L)'
;MQRDRLLILLFLIIFLTGCSSQATNLDEPSQYEDDIATIIEKDDFVLSMKTTNDQYLSSIEQISIELSNQSPESVLYGENYQLEKLEDGVWYKIPFNEEHEFVDIGYILDPEEPKKETIHISDLDYTMSKGEYRVIKSFYTQAGKQFVLGSTFTIQD
;
A
#
# COMPACT_ATOMS: atom_id res chain seq x y z
N MET A 1 -8.58 -21.29 -58.84
CA MET A 1 -9.03 -20.32 -57.82
C MET A 1 -9.33 -20.99 -56.46
N GLN A 2 -8.55 -22.01 -56.05
CA GLN A 2 -8.76 -22.76 -54.80
C GLN A 2 -7.47 -23.07 -54.02
N ARG A 3 -6.30 -22.58 -54.44
CA ARG A 3 -5.03 -22.89 -53.77
C ARG A 3 -4.61 -21.86 -52.72
N ASP A 4 -5.25 -20.69 -52.72
CA ASP A 4 -4.90 -19.59 -51.82
C ASP A 4 -5.81 -19.51 -50.59
N ARG A 5 -6.96 -20.22 -50.60
CA ARG A 5 -7.83 -20.34 -49.42
C ARG A 5 -7.43 -21.47 -48.46
N LEU A 6 -6.57 -22.40 -48.91
CA LEU A 6 -6.08 -23.50 -48.07
C LEU A 6 -4.93 -23.04 -47.14
N LEU A 7 -4.22 -21.97 -47.50
CA LEU A 7 -3.11 -21.42 -46.70
C LEU A 7 -3.57 -20.43 -45.62
N ILE A 8 -4.77 -19.87 -45.74
CA ILE A 8 -5.31 -18.90 -44.76
C ILE A 8 -5.95 -19.62 -43.55
N LEU A 9 -6.33 -20.90 -43.71
CA LEU A 9 -6.98 -21.65 -42.62
C LEU A 9 -6.01 -22.25 -41.59
N LEU A 10 -4.68 -22.21 -41.84
CA LEU A 10 -3.68 -22.81 -40.95
C LEU A 10 -3.01 -21.80 -39.99
N PHE A 11 -3.32 -20.50 -40.11
CA PHE A 11 -2.74 -19.44 -39.28
C PHE A 11 -3.66 -18.94 -38.15
N LEU A 12 -4.69 -19.72 -37.81
CA LEU A 12 -5.70 -19.39 -36.80
C LEU A 12 -5.65 -20.31 -35.55
N ILE A 13 -4.64 -21.18 -35.43
CA ILE A 13 -4.60 -22.23 -34.38
C ILE A 13 -3.53 -21.99 -33.29
N ILE A 14 -2.86 -20.83 -33.25
CA ILE A 14 -1.85 -20.56 -32.20
C ILE A 14 -2.16 -19.27 -31.43
N PHE A 15 -3.31 -19.23 -30.76
CA PHE A 15 -3.55 -18.34 -29.61
C PHE A 15 -4.16 -19.11 -28.44
N LEU A 16 -3.73 -20.37 -28.26
CA LEU A 16 -3.85 -21.07 -27.00
C LEU A 16 -2.46 -21.13 -26.39
N THR A 17 -2.17 -20.23 -25.45
CA THR A 17 -1.44 -20.52 -24.20
C THR A 17 -1.31 -19.23 -23.41
N GLY A 18 -1.77 -19.28 -22.17
CA GLY A 18 -1.70 -18.13 -21.26
C GLY A 18 -2.59 -18.24 -20.01
N CYS A 19 -2.98 -19.43 -19.56
CA CYS A 19 -3.30 -19.58 -18.14
C CYS A 19 -1.96 -19.65 -17.40
N SER A 20 -1.39 -18.48 -17.09
CA SER A 20 -0.51 -18.37 -15.93
C SER A 20 -1.42 -18.16 -14.73
N SER A 21 -1.24 -18.96 -13.67
CA SER A 21 -1.66 -18.56 -12.32
C SER A 21 -1.12 -17.16 -12.08
N GLN A 22 -2.00 -16.17 -12.06
CA GLN A 22 -1.63 -14.77 -12.01
C GLN A 22 -0.95 -14.55 -10.66
N ALA A 23 0.37 -14.41 -10.67
CA ALA A 23 0.99 -13.58 -9.65
C ALA A 23 0.40 -12.20 -9.88
N THR A 24 -0.20 -11.59 -8.85
CA THR A 24 -0.75 -10.24 -8.97
C THR A 24 0.38 -9.32 -9.42
N ASN A 25 0.26 -8.79 -10.64
CA ASN A 25 1.25 -7.88 -11.18
C ASN A 25 1.06 -6.50 -10.54
N LEU A 26 2.16 -5.89 -10.14
CA LEU A 26 2.20 -4.53 -9.63
C LEU A 26 2.17 -3.57 -10.82
N ASP A 27 0.96 -3.21 -11.25
CA ASP A 27 0.74 -2.44 -12.49
C ASP A 27 0.38 -0.95 -12.24
N GLU A 28 -0.05 -0.61 -11.02
CA GLU A 28 -0.46 0.75 -10.65
C GLU A 28 0.70 1.47 -9.91
N PRO A 29 1.39 2.44 -10.55
CA PRO A 29 2.43 3.22 -9.87
C PRO A 29 1.82 4.10 -8.78
N SER A 30 2.64 4.49 -7.81
CA SER A 30 2.21 5.36 -6.71
C SER A 30 1.70 6.70 -7.21
N GLN A 31 0.64 7.18 -6.56
CA GLN A 31 0.16 8.56 -6.69
C GLN A 31 0.91 9.54 -5.77
N TYR A 32 1.73 9.02 -4.87
CA TYR A 32 2.48 9.80 -3.88
C TYR A 32 3.91 10.01 -4.34
N GLU A 33 4.53 11.08 -3.85
CA GLU A 33 5.95 11.36 -4.05
C GLU A 33 6.83 10.20 -3.54
N ASP A 34 8.05 10.09 -4.07
CA ASP A 34 8.98 9.03 -3.66
C ASP A 34 9.41 9.18 -2.19
N ASP A 35 9.65 10.42 -1.75
CA ASP A 35 10.05 10.76 -0.39
C ASP A 35 8.83 11.23 0.42
N ILE A 36 8.20 10.29 1.12
CA ILE A 36 7.09 10.57 2.04
C ILE A 36 7.67 10.58 3.45
N ALA A 37 7.43 11.68 4.16
CA ALA A 37 7.91 11.85 5.51
C ALA A 37 7.32 10.80 6.48
N THR A 38 8.14 10.29 7.39
CA THR A 38 7.71 9.49 8.56
C THR A 38 7.27 10.38 9.73
N ILE A 39 7.75 11.63 9.75
CA ILE A 39 7.45 12.65 10.74
C ILE A 39 7.26 14.00 10.08
N ILE A 40 6.24 14.73 10.52
CA ILE A 40 6.03 16.14 10.20
C ILE A 40 6.21 16.92 11.49
N GLU A 41 7.25 17.75 11.52
CA GLU A 41 7.57 18.65 12.63
C GLU A 41 7.59 20.09 12.11
N LYS A 42 6.66 20.89 12.60
CA LYS A 42 6.58 22.32 12.29
C LYS A 42 5.99 23.08 13.45
N ASP A 43 6.77 24.02 14.01
CA ASP A 43 6.37 24.82 15.16
C ASP A 43 5.99 23.91 16.35
N ASP A 44 4.74 23.93 16.78
CA ASP A 44 4.18 23.05 17.82
C ASP A 44 3.43 21.82 17.26
N PHE A 45 3.42 21.65 15.94
CA PHE A 45 2.81 20.50 15.29
C PHE A 45 3.83 19.39 15.05
N VAL A 46 3.62 18.24 15.70
CA VAL A 46 4.45 17.05 15.59
C VAL A 46 3.56 15.83 15.40
N LEU A 47 3.62 15.24 14.20
CA LEU A 47 2.88 14.04 13.83
C LEU A 47 3.83 13.02 13.24
N SER A 48 3.75 11.76 13.67
CA SER A 48 4.62 10.69 13.15
C SER A 48 3.87 9.38 12.96
N MET A 49 4.40 8.58 12.04
CA MET A 49 3.95 7.22 11.76
C MET A 49 5.17 6.34 11.52
N LYS A 50 5.16 5.14 12.10
CA LYS A 50 6.17 4.12 11.84
C LYS A 50 5.56 2.73 11.88
N THR A 51 6.14 1.77 11.16
CA THR A 51 5.93 0.35 11.43
C THR A 51 6.58 -0.01 12.76
N THR A 52 6.01 -0.99 13.49
CA THR A 52 6.58 -1.40 14.77
C THR A 52 7.87 -2.20 14.62
N ASN A 53 8.13 -2.75 13.43
CA ASN A 53 9.39 -3.37 13.04
C ASN A 53 9.82 -2.85 11.67
N ASP A 54 11.12 -2.79 11.43
CA ASP A 54 11.68 -2.40 10.13
C ASP A 54 11.86 -3.60 9.19
N GLN A 55 11.74 -4.83 9.73
CA GLN A 55 11.98 -6.08 9.01
C GLN A 55 10.96 -7.14 9.42
N TYR A 56 10.40 -7.84 8.44
CA TYR A 56 9.49 -8.96 8.61
C TYR A 56 9.91 -10.13 7.69
N LEU A 57 9.46 -11.34 7.98
CA LEU A 57 9.63 -12.49 7.10
C LEU A 57 8.51 -12.53 6.06
N SER A 58 8.75 -13.23 4.95
CA SER A 58 7.78 -13.42 3.86
C SER A 58 6.48 -14.10 4.31
N SER A 59 6.53 -14.86 5.41
CA SER A 59 5.38 -15.49 6.05
C SER A 59 4.57 -14.56 6.96
N ILE A 60 4.77 -13.24 6.89
CA ILE A 60 4.08 -12.29 7.77
C ILE A 60 2.58 -12.26 7.47
N GLU A 61 1.77 -12.32 8.53
CA GLU A 61 0.31 -12.25 8.41
C GLU A 61 -0.23 -10.85 8.75
N GLN A 62 0.54 -10.07 9.52
CA GLN A 62 0.12 -8.79 10.06
C GLN A 62 1.30 -7.82 10.16
N ILE A 63 1.05 -6.57 9.77
CA ILE A 63 1.98 -5.46 9.97
C ILE A 63 1.33 -4.50 10.95
N SER A 64 2.01 -4.15 12.04
CA SER A 64 1.53 -3.13 12.96
C SER A 64 2.19 -1.79 12.66
N ILE A 65 1.39 -0.73 12.65
CA ILE A 65 1.85 0.66 12.59
C ILE A 65 1.54 1.37 13.90
N GLU A 66 2.39 2.31 14.28
CA GLU A 66 2.24 3.18 15.44
C GLU A 66 2.11 4.63 14.95
N LEU A 67 1.01 5.27 15.34
CA LEU A 67 0.65 6.63 15.03
C LEU A 67 0.84 7.48 16.29
N SER A 68 1.57 8.59 16.20
CA SER A 68 1.78 9.47 17.35
C SER A 68 1.55 10.93 16.98
N ASN A 69 0.72 11.59 17.78
CA ASN A 69 0.49 13.02 17.73
C ASN A 69 1.04 13.65 19.03
N GLN A 70 2.06 14.50 18.90
CA GLN A 70 2.62 15.26 20.02
C GLN A 70 2.28 16.75 19.91
N SER A 71 1.33 17.10 19.04
CA SER A 71 0.82 18.47 18.87
C SER A 71 -0.21 18.82 19.94
N PRO A 72 -0.49 20.10 20.23
CA PRO A 72 -1.53 20.49 21.19
C PRO A 72 -2.97 20.11 20.79
N GLU A 73 -3.23 20.00 19.49
CA GLU A 73 -4.54 19.71 18.92
C GLU A 73 -4.59 18.28 18.36
N SER A 74 -5.78 17.66 18.39
CA SER A 74 -5.99 16.36 17.78
C SER A 74 -5.99 16.42 16.25
N VAL A 75 -5.71 15.27 15.63
CA VAL A 75 -5.82 15.09 14.17
C VAL A 75 -6.79 13.95 13.85
N LEU A 76 -7.44 14.04 12.70
CA LEU A 76 -8.37 13.04 12.20
C LEU A 76 -7.67 12.13 11.18
N TYR A 77 -8.07 10.88 11.09
CA TYR A 77 -7.64 9.97 10.03
C TYR A 77 -8.72 8.90 9.78
N GLY A 78 -8.68 8.27 8.61
CA GLY A 78 -9.63 7.22 8.22
C GLY A 78 -9.12 5.81 8.49
N GLU A 79 -9.98 4.81 8.33
CA GLU A 79 -9.56 3.40 8.33
C GLU A 79 -8.59 3.07 7.19
N ASN A 80 -8.77 3.74 6.05
CA ASN A 80 -8.00 3.50 4.83
C ASN A 80 -6.48 3.69 5.00
N TYR A 81 -5.74 2.86 4.27
CA TYR A 81 -4.29 2.93 4.11
C TYR A 81 -3.92 2.49 2.68
N GLN A 82 -2.68 2.77 2.27
CA GLN A 82 -2.12 2.26 1.03
C GLN A 82 -0.81 1.54 1.34
N LEU A 83 -0.70 0.28 0.89
CA LEU A 83 0.54 -0.46 0.93
C LEU A 83 1.18 -0.41 -0.46
N GLU A 84 2.50 -0.24 -0.50
CA GLU A 84 3.25 -0.19 -1.75
C GLU A 84 4.53 -0.99 -1.66
N LYS A 85 5.00 -1.47 -2.81
CA LYS A 85 6.29 -2.14 -2.98
C LYS A 85 7.17 -1.34 -3.94
N LEU A 86 8.45 -1.24 -3.63
CA LEU A 86 9.44 -0.67 -4.53
C LEU A 86 9.92 -1.74 -5.51
N GLU A 87 9.73 -1.51 -6.81
CA GLU A 87 10.22 -2.35 -7.91
C GLU A 87 10.91 -1.48 -8.96
N ASP A 88 12.14 -1.84 -9.33
CA ASP A 88 12.95 -1.11 -10.32
C ASP A 88 13.04 0.41 -10.08
N GLY A 89 13.06 0.82 -8.80
CA GLY A 89 13.14 2.22 -8.38
C GLY A 89 11.81 2.99 -8.46
N VAL A 90 10.69 2.30 -8.69
CA VAL A 90 9.34 2.87 -8.75
C VAL A 90 8.48 2.23 -7.67
N TRP A 91 7.76 3.05 -6.91
CA TRP A 91 6.77 2.56 -5.96
C TRP A 91 5.49 2.15 -6.69
N TYR A 92 5.02 0.93 -6.45
CA TYR A 92 3.77 0.41 -6.98
C TYR A 92 2.80 0.09 -5.85
N LYS A 93 1.55 0.44 -6.07
CA LYS A 93 0.45 0.14 -5.15
C LYS A 93 0.18 -1.36 -5.14
N ILE A 94 0.05 -1.90 -3.94
CA ILE A 94 -0.40 -3.26 -3.71
C ILE A 94 -1.93 -3.25 -3.69
N PRO A 95 -2.60 -4.05 -4.54
CA PRO A 95 -4.05 -4.09 -4.58
C PRO A 95 -4.63 -4.80 -3.35
N PHE A 96 -5.79 -4.33 -2.92
CA PHE A 96 -6.64 -5.04 -1.98
C PHE A 96 -7.42 -6.14 -2.69
N ASN A 97 -7.89 -7.13 -1.95
CA ASN A 97 -8.86 -8.10 -2.44
C ASN A 97 -10.12 -7.40 -2.95
N GLU A 98 -10.75 -7.92 -4.00
CA GLU A 98 -11.97 -7.32 -4.58
C GLU A 98 -13.13 -7.20 -3.55
N GLU A 99 -13.14 -8.05 -2.52
CA GLU A 99 -14.13 -8.05 -1.44
C GLU A 99 -13.76 -7.10 -0.29
N HIS A 100 -12.53 -6.56 -0.27
CA HIS A 100 -12.09 -5.66 0.77
C HIS A 100 -12.55 -4.23 0.48
N GLU A 101 -13.32 -3.67 1.41
CA GLU A 101 -13.74 -2.28 1.40
C GLU A 101 -13.40 -1.65 2.75
N PHE A 102 -12.92 -0.41 2.73
CA PHE A 102 -12.77 0.36 3.96
C PHE A 102 -14.12 0.91 4.40
N VAL A 103 -14.42 0.80 5.68
CA VAL A 103 -15.55 1.52 6.25
C VAL A 103 -15.17 3.01 6.28
N ASP A 104 -16.08 3.86 5.82
CA ASP A 104 -15.90 5.30 5.93
C ASP A 104 -16.12 5.74 7.39
N ILE A 105 -15.08 5.55 8.19
CA ILE A 105 -15.02 5.91 9.60
C ILE A 105 -13.83 6.82 9.87
N GLY A 106 -14.13 7.97 10.49
CA GLY A 106 -13.13 8.90 10.99
C GLY A 106 -12.74 8.58 12.43
N TYR A 107 -11.44 8.47 12.68
CA TYR A 107 -10.86 8.35 14.00
C TYR A 107 -10.19 9.64 14.42
N ILE A 108 -10.11 9.84 15.74
CA ILE A 108 -9.38 10.95 16.36
C ILE A 108 -8.05 10.40 16.91
N LEU A 109 -6.95 11.07 16.60
CA LEU A 109 -5.64 10.88 17.21
C LEU A 109 -5.35 12.06 18.14
N ASP A 110 -5.68 11.88 19.41
CA ASP A 110 -5.44 12.88 20.44
C ASP A 110 -3.94 13.04 20.78
N PRO A 111 -3.55 14.17 21.40
CA PRO A 111 -2.22 14.39 21.97
C PRO A 111 -1.90 13.47 23.16
N GLU A 112 -1.85 12.16 22.92
CA GLU A 112 -1.75 11.15 23.98
C GLU A 112 -0.76 10.03 23.60
N GLU A 113 -0.93 8.86 24.23
CA GLU A 113 -0.14 7.67 23.93
C GLU A 113 -0.28 7.29 22.44
N PRO A 114 0.79 6.78 21.81
CA PRO A 114 0.73 6.36 20.43
C PRO A 114 -0.37 5.30 20.20
N LYS A 115 -1.14 5.47 19.13
CA LYS A 115 -2.15 4.50 18.73
C LYS A 115 -1.56 3.47 17.78
N LYS A 116 -1.85 2.20 18.01
CA LYS A 116 -1.44 1.11 17.13
C LYS A 116 -2.59 0.68 16.22
N GLU A 117 -2.27 0.44 14.96
CA GLU A 117 -3.18 -0.20 14.00
C GLU A 117 -2.53 -1.45 13.42
N THR A 118 -3.36 -2.40 13.01
CA THR A 118 -2.94 -3.66 12.40
C THR A 118 -3.43 -3.70 10.96
N ILE A 119 -2.49 -3.92 10.04
CA ILE A 119 -2.72 -4.22 8.64
C ILE A 119 -2.70 -5.73 8.50
N HIS A 120 -3.78 -6.31 7.96
CA HIS A 120 -3.89 -7.74 7.73
C HIS A 120 -3.47 -8.04 6.30
N ILE A 121 -2.46 -8.90 6.12
CA ILE A 121 -1.99 -9.29 4.78
C ILE A 121 -3.10 -10.04 4.01
N SER A 122 -4.01 -10.69 4.74
CA SER A 122 -5.21 -11.31 4.16
C SER A 122 -6.18 -10.35 3.48
N ASP A 123 -6.03 -9.04 3.68
CA ASP A 123 -6.86 -8.02 3.01
C ASP A 123 -6.33 -7.69 1.60
N LEU A 124 -5.11 -8.12 1.28
CA LEU A 124 -4.42 -7.81 0.04
C LEU A 124 -4.62 -8.93 -0.99
N ASP A 125 -4.78 -8.54 -2.25
CA ASP A 125 -4.65 -9.45 -3.40
C ASP A 125 -3.17 -9.57 -3.77
N TYR A 126 -2.31 -9.88 -2.79
CA TYR A 126 -0.87 -9.90 -2.99
C TYR A 126 -0.18 -10.83 -2.00
N THR A 127 0.77 -11.63 -2.50
CA THR A 127 1.64 -12.44 -1.66
C THR A 127 2.92 -11.68 -1.34
N MET A 128 3.16 -11.39 -0.06
CA MET A 128 4.34 -10.67 0.39
C MET A 128 5.61 -11.44 -0.01
N SER A 129 6.47 -10.76 -0.76
CA SER A 129 7.75 -11.28 -1.23
C SER A 129 8.90 -10.41 -0.73
N LYS A 130 10.13 -10.91 -0.77
CA LYS A 130 11.29 -10.11 -0.38
C LYS A 130 11.33 -8.76 -1.12
N GLY A 131 11.66 -7.69 -0.40
CA GLY A 131 11.78 -6.35 -0.98
C GLY A 131 11.56 -5.23 0.03
N GLU A 132 11.53 -4.00 -0.49
CA GLU A 132 11.21 -2.78 0.25
C GLU A 132 9.76 -2.41 0.03
N TYR A 133 9.10 -2.01 1.12
CA TYR A 133 7.69 -1.71 1.16
C TYR A 133 7.45 -0.42 1.94
N ARG A 134 6.30 0.22 1.73
CA ARG A 134 5.84 1.33 2.57
C ARG A 134 4.35 1.27 2.84
N VAL A 135 3.96 1.65 4.06
CA VAL A 135 2.57 1.97 4.42
C VAL A 135 2.40 3.47 4.33
N ILE A 136 1.30 3.93 3.73
CA ILE A 136 0.97 5.35 3.58
C ILE A 136 -0.41 5.60 4.19
N LYS A 137 -0.52 6.69 4.96
CA LYS A 137 -1.79 7.11 5.57
C LYS A 137 -1.96 8.62 5.52
N SER A 138 -3.20 9.06 5.38
CA SER A 138 -3.59 10.47 5.38
C SER A 138 -4.17 10.88 6.72
N PHE A 139 -3.80 12.08 7.16
CA PHE A 139 -4.23 12.72 8.40
C PHE A 139 -4.77 14.11 8.09
N TYR A 140 -5.69 14.60 8.91
CA TYR A 140 -6.33 15.89 8.71
C TYR A 140 -6.35 16.66 10.02
N THR A 141 -5.99 17.93 9.99
CA THR A 141 -6.25 18.80 11.14
C THR A 141 -7.75 19.04 11.31
N GLN A 142 -8.15 19.53 12.47
CA GLN A 142 -9.52 20.00 12.72
C GLN A 142 -9.98 21.09 11.72
N ALA A 143 -9.04 21.83 11.13
CA ALA A 143 -9.32 22.83 10.10
C ALA A 143 -9.39 22.23 8.66
N GLY A 144 -9.27 20.91 8.51
CA GLY A 144 -9.35 20.21 7.23
C GLY A 144 -8.05 20.20 6.41
N LYS A 145 -6.91 20.63 6.99
CA LYS A 145 -5.63 20.55 6.29
C LYS A 145 -5.12 19.11 6.30
N GLN A 146 -4.84 18.56 5.12
CA GLN A 146 -4.31 17.21 4.97
C GLN A 146 -2.78 17.17 5.18
N PHE A 147 -2.33 16.06 5.76
CA PHE A 147 -0.96 15.60 5.83
C PHE A 147 -0.90 14.13 5.39
N VAL A 148 0.19 13.74 4.76
CA VAL A 148 0.44 12.35 4.36
C VAL A 148 1.74 11.91 5.03
N LEU A 149 1.70 10.76 5.71
CA LEU A 149 2.88 10.12 6.27
C LEU A 149 3.07 8.75 5.63
N GLY A 150 4.33 8.36 5.53
CA GLY A 150 4.77 7.07 5.00
C GLY A 150 5.74 6.41 5.96
N SER A 151 5.67 5.09 6.10
CA SER A 151 6.69 4.32 6.83
C SER A 151 7.18 3.17 5.99
N THR A 152 8.50 3.11 5.80
CA THR A 152 9.16 2.04 5.04
C THR A 152 9.51 0.86 5.94
N PHE A 153 9.46 -0.35 5.38
CA PHE A 153 9.92 -1.58 6.02
C PHE A 153 10.39 -2.57 4.95
N THR A 154 11.01 -3.67 5.39
CA THR A 154 11.52 -4.70 4.49
C THR A 154 10.88 -6.06 4.77
N ILE A 155 10.67 -6.84 3.71
CA ILE A 155 10.37 -8.27 3.80
C ILE A 155 11.62 -9.05 3.42
N GLN A 156 11.92 -10.09 4.20
CA GLN A 156 13.01 -11.04 3.99
C GLN A 156 12.47 -12.46 3.79
N ASP A 157 13.31 -13.35 3.27
CA ASP A 157 12.95 -14.76 3.07
C ASP A 157 12.85 -15.52 4.40
#